data_AF-A0A7M1T7C9-F1
#
_entry.id   AF-A0A7M1T7C9-F1
#
_cell.length_a   1.000
_cell.length_b   1.000
_cell.length_c   1.000
_cell.angle_alpha   90.00
_cell.angle_beta   90.00
_cell.angle_gamma   90.00
#
_symmetry.space_group_name_H-M   'P 1'
#
loop_
_entity.id
_entity.type
_entity.pdbx_description
1 polymer ?
#
loop_
_entity_poly.entity_id
_entity_poly.type
_entity_poly.pdbx_seq_one_letter_code
_entity_poly.pdbx_strand_id
1 'polypeptide(L)'
;MLLKKLQQLKKLRLRNLKLPLQKQKEEAESLISEENLNTDEAKRYIATSLRRQFASENGTELNALLPKMSPLNPQYLTTKQRVFEKISAFVEKFKEVGGEI
;
A
#
# COMPACT_ATOMS: atom_id res chain seq x y z
N MET A 1 -11.49 11.42 -39.41
CA MET A 1 -12.38 11.27 -38.23
C MET A 1 -11.96 10.12 -37.31
N LEU A 2 -11.66 8.93 -37.86
CA LEU A 2 -11.25 7.72 -37.11
C LEU A 2 -9.97 7.87 -36.27
N LEU A 3 -8.90 8.46 -36.84
CA LEU A 3 -7.61 8.61 -36.14
C LEU A 3 -7.72 9.46 -34.86
N LYS A 4 -8.49 10.56 -34.92
CA LYS A 4 -8.76 11.43 -33.76
C LYS A 4 -9.54 10.67 -32.67
N LYS A 5 -10.53 9.85 -33.04
CA LYS A 5 -11.30 9.02 -32.10
C LYS A 5 -10.42 7.97 -31.40
N LEU A 6 -9.50 7.35 -32.13
CA LEU A 6 -8.56 6.37 -31.60
C LEU A 6 -7.56 7.01 -30.60
N GLN A 7 -7.04 8.20 -30.92
CA GLN A 7 -6.17 8.95 -30.01
C GLN A 7 -6.90 9.35 -28.72
N GLN A 8 -8.16 9.78 -28.81
CA GLN A 8 -8.98 10.13 -27.66
C GLN A 8 -9.20 8.92 -26.74
N LEU A 9 -9.51 7.74 -27.30
CA LEU A 9 -9.70 6.50 -26.53
C LEU A 9 -8.41 6.05 -25.83
N LYS A 10 -7.26 6.15 -26.51
CA LYS A 10 -5.96 5.86 -25.89
C LYS A 10 -5.68 6.78 -24.70
N LYS A 11 -5.92 8.09 -24.84
CA LYS A 11 -5.77 9.06 -23.73
C LYS A 11 -6.70 8.73 -22.56
N LEU A 12 -7.96 8.40 -22.83
CA LEU A 12 -8.92 8.04 -21.79
C LEU A 12 -8.49 6.77 -21.04
N ARG A 13 -8.05 5.73 -21.77
CA ARG A 13 -7.53 4.49 -21.18
C ARG A 13 -6.29 4.75 -20.31
N LEU A 14 -5.34 5.54 -20.81
CA LEU A 14 -4.14 5.93 -20.05
C LEU A 14 -4.49 6.70 -18.77
N ARG A 15 -5.46 7.63 -18.84
CA ARG A 15 -5.93 8.39 -17.68
C ARG A 15 -6.58 7.47 -16.63
N ASN A 16 -7.42 6.53 -17.07
CA ASN A 16 -8.11 5.58 -16.18
C ASN A 16 -7.15 4.63 -15.46
N LEU A 17 -6.01 4.29 -16.08
CA LEU A 17 -4.94 3.51 -15.44
C LEU A 17 -4.08 4.35 -14.49
N LYS A 18 -3.76 5.60 -14.85
CA LYS A 18 -2.85 6.45 -14.07
C LYS A 18 -3.44 6.94 -12.76
N LEU A 19 -4.75 7.23 -12.73
CA LEU A 19 -5.38 7.83 -11.55
C LEU A 19 -5.38 6.90 -10.32
N PRO A 20 -5.72 5.60 -10.44
CA PRO A 20 -5.62 4.67 -9.32
C PRO A 20 -4.18 4.47 -8.81
N LEU A 21 -3.19 4.37 -9.70
CA LEU A 21 -1.78 4.21 -9.31
C LEU A 21 -1.26 5.44 -8.56
N GLN A 22 -1.65 6.64 -8.99
CA GLN A 22 -1.25 7.86 -8.30
C GLN A 22 -1.82 7.89 -6.86
N LYS A 23 -3.12 7.60 -6.72
CA LYS A 23 -3.77 7.52 -5.40
C LYS A 23 -3.16 6.44 -4.52
N GLN A 24 -2.82 5.29 -5.10
CA GLN A 24 -2.18 4.19 -4.39
C GLN A 24 -0.84 4.61 -3.78
N LYS A 25 -0.01 5.37 -4.53
CA LYS A 25 1.28 5.89 -4.05
C LYS A 25 1.09 6.94 -2.96
N GLU A 26 0.22 7.91 -3.18
CA GLU A 26 -0.09 8.97 -2.20
C GLU A 26 -0.61 8.38 -0.88
N GLU A 27 -1.53 7.42 -0.94
CA GLU A 27 -2.09 6.78 0.25
C GLU A 27 -1.08 5.85 0.95
N ALA A 28 -0.19 5.18 0.20
CA ALA A 28 0.89 4.39 0.80
C ALA A 28 1.89 5.28 1.55
N GLU A 29 2.26 6.42 0.98
CA GLU A 29 3.13 7.42 1.64
C GLU A 29 2.47 8.02 2.88
N SER A 30 1.16 8.32 2.81
CA SER A 30 0.39 8.78 3.98
C SER A 30 0.36 7.73 5.08
N LEU A 31 0.06 6.47 4.76
CA LEU A 31 0.02 5.38 5.72
C LEU A 31 1.39 5.20 6.41
N ILE A 32 2.48 5.17 5.62
CA ILE A 32 3.84 4.99 6.15
C ILE A 32 4.22 6.13 7.09
N SER A 33 3.89 7.37 6.73
CA SER A 33 4.23 8.54 7.54
C SER A 33 3.35 8.68 8.79
N GLU A 34 2.04 8.48 8.69
CA GLU A 34 1.09 8.53 9.81
C GLU A 34 1.41 7.51 10.91
N GLU A 35 1.83 6.31 10.51
CA GLU A 35 2.17 5.23 11.44
C GLU A 35 3.65 5.20 11.82
N ASN A 36 4.46 6.14 11.31
CA ASN A 36 5.91 6.21 11.52
C ASN A 36 6.61 4.86 11.25
N LEU A 37 6.27 4.24 10.12
CA LEU A 37 6.80 2.92 9.75
C LEU A 37 8.21 3.04 9.19
N ASN A 38 8.96 1.94 9.28
CA ASN A 38 10.17 1.76 8.49
C ASN A 38 9.80 1.77 7.00
N THR A 39 10.22 2.82 6.28
CA THR A 39 9.80 3.07 4.90
C THR A 39 10.14 1.93 3.94
N ASP A 40 11.35 1.39 4.01
CA ASP A 40 11.80 0.36 3.07
C ASP A 40 11.08 -0.98 3.32
N GLU A 41 10.93 -1.36 4.58
CA GLU A 41 10.20 -2.58 4.96
C GLU A 41 8.71 -2.46 4.64
N ALA A 42 8.11 -1.29 4.89
CA ALA A 42 6.71 -1.04 4.59
C ALA A 42 6.45 -1.10 3.08
N LYS A 43 7.27 -0.45 2.25
CA LYS A 43 7.13 -0.54 0.78
C LYS A 43 7.22 -1.98 0.28
N ARG A 44 8.21 -2.75 0.75
CA ARG A 44 8.38 -4.16 0.38
C ARG A 44 7.18 -5.02 0.79
N TYR A 45 6.69 -4.83 2.02
CA TYR A 45 5.55 -5.58 2.55
C TYR A 45 4.26 -5.24 1.81
N ILE A 46 3.96 -3.96 1.59
CA ILE A 46 2.74 -3.53 0.88
C ILE A 46 2.81 -4.02 -0.57
N ALA A 47 3.95 -3.91 -1.26
CA ALA A 47 4.11 -4.37 -2.64
C ALA A 47 3.91 -5.90 -2.75
N THR A 48 4.40 -6.66 -1.78
CA THR A 48 4.19 -8.11 -1.72
C THR A 48 2.73 -8.47 -1.42
N SER A 49 2.10 -7.74 -0.51
CA SER A 49 0.70 -7.95 -0.12
C SER A 49 -0.27 -7.61 -1.26
N LEU A 50 -0.03 -6.54 -2.01
CA LEU A 50 -0.80 -6.20 -3.22
C LEU A 50 -0.68 -7.28 -4.30
N ARG A 51 0.53 -7.79 -4.53
CA ARG A 51 0.75 -8.89 -5.50
C ARG A 51 0.02 -10.17 -5.10
N ARG A 52 -0.04 -10.45 -3.79
CA ARG A 52 -0.78 -11.59 -3.22
C ARG A 52 -2.28 -11.31 -3.04
N GLN A 53 -2.69 -10.05 -3.14
CA GLN A 53 -4.04 -9.55 -2.90
C GLN A 53 -4.54 -9.70 -1.45
N PHE A 54 -3.64 -9.94 -0.49
CA PHE A 54 -3.93 -9.97 0.94
C PHE A 54 -2.69 -9.59 1.75
N ALA A 55 -2.89 -8.99 2.92
CA ALA A 55 -1.84 -8.75 3.91
C ALA A 55 -1.75 -9.93 4.87
N SER A 56 -0.54 -10.40 5.16
CA SER A 56 -0.34 -11.50 6.12
C SER A 56 0.19 -10.98 7.45
N GLU A 57 -0.49 -11.31 8.55
CA GLU A 57 0.02 -11.02 9.89
C GLU A 57 1.11 -12.01 10.34
N ASN A 58 1.29 -13.09 9.58
CA ASN A 58 2.18 -14.19 9.93
C ASN A 58 3.65 -13.84 9.69
N GLY A 59 4.53 -14.33 10.57
CA GLY A 59 5.98 -14.14 10.45
C GLY A 59 6.48 -12.84 11.07
N THR A 60 7.68 -12.43 10.68
CA THR A 60 8.39 -11.27 11.26
C THR A 60 8.25 -9.99 10.45
N GLU A 61 7.64 -10.05 9.26
CA GLU A 61 7.54 -8.93 8.33
C GLU A 61 6.80 -7.74 8.95
N LEU A 62 5.66 -8.00 9.59
CA LEU A 62 4.86 -6.96 10.24
C LEU A 62 5.62 -6.26 11.39
N ASN A 63 6.45 -7.01 12.14
CA ASN A 63 7.27 -6.44 13.20
C ASN A 63 8.36 -5.52 12.63
N ALA A 64 8.91 -5.85 11.46
CA ALA A 64 9.94 -5.05 10.80
C ALA A 64 9.42 -3.70 10.29
N LEU A 65 8.09 -3.55 10.14
CA LEU A 65 7.44 -2.29 9.77
C LEU A 65 7.46 -1.29 10.92
N LEU A 66 7.37 -1.77 12.15
CA LEU A 66 7.12 -0.93 13.31
C LEU A 66 8.37 -0.10 13.65
N PRO A 67 8.20 1.13 14.15
CA PRO A 67 9.32 1.90 14.67
C PRO A 67 9.96 1.15 15.84
N LYS A 68 11.28 1.33 16.00
CA LYS A 68 12.00 0.72 17.11
C LYS A 68 11.40 1.20 18.43
N MET A 69 10.93 0.25 19.22
CA MET A 69 10.39 0.49 20.55
C MET A 69 10.83 -0.62 21.50
N SER A 70 10.81 -0.34 22.80
CA SER A 70 11.12 -1.36 23.81
C SER A 70 10.11 -2.50 23.74
N PRO A 71 10.53 -3.78 23.83
CA PRO A 71 9.61 -4.91 23.98
C PRO A 71 8.67 -4.80 25.18
N LEU A 72 9.02 -4.00 26.19
CA LEU A 72 8.21 -3.74 27.37
C LEU A 72 7.23 -2.55 27.18
N ASN A 73 7.19 -1.95 25.99
CA ASN A 73 6.25 -0.88 25.70
C ASN A 73 4.83 -1.46 25.62
N PRO A 74 3.89 -1.04 26.49
CA PRO A 74 2.52 -1.57 26.48
C PRO A 74 1.77 -1.29 25.17
N GLN A 75 2.19 -0.27 24.41
CA GLN A 75 1.56 0.05 23.13
C GLN A 75 2.00 -0.84 21.97
N TYR A 76 3.07 -1.63 22.12
CA TYR A 76 3.64 -2.41 21.00
C TYR A 76 2.60 -3.27 20.29
N LEU A 77 1.84 -4.07 21.04
CA LEU A 77 0.82 -4.96 20.47
C LEU A 77 -0.33 -4.18 19.83
N THR A 78 -0.77 -3.09 20.47
CA THR A 78 -1.86 -2.26 19.94
C THR A 78 -1.47 -1.55 18.65
N THR A 79 -0.22 -1.05 18.56
CA THR A 79 0.30 -0.43 17.34
C THR A 79 0.46 -1.47 16.25
N LYS A 80 0.98 -2.66 16.56
CA LYS A 80 1.10 -3.76 15.60
C LYS A 80 -0.25 -4.10 14.96
N GLN A 81 -1.28 -4.29 15.79
CA GLN A 81 -2.63 -4.60 15.33
C GLN A 81 -3.21 -3.49 14.45
N ARG A 82 -3.11 -2.23 14.91
CA ARG A 82 -3.60 -1.06 14.16
C ARG A 82 -2.93 -0.93 12.79
N VAL A 83 -1.61 -1.10 12.73
CA VAL A 83 -0.84 -1.04 11.47
C VAL A 83 -1.28 -2.15 10.53
N PHE A 84 -1.47 -3.37 11.04
CA PHE A 84 -1.97 -4.49 10.24
C PHE A 84 -3.35 -4.22 9.64
N GLU A 85 -4.28 -3.70 10.44
CA GLU A 85 -5.63 -3.36 9.98
C GLU A 85 -5.61 -2.28 8.89
N LYS A 86 -4.82 -1.21 9.08
CA LYS A 86 -4.65 -0.15 8.08
C LYS A 86 -4.08 -0.69 6.77
N ILE A 87 -3.04 -1.52 6.82
CA ILE A 87 -2.43 -2.09 5.62
C ILE A 87 -3.39 -3.09 4.94
N SER A 88 -4.11 -3.90 5.72
CA SER A 88 -5.10 -4.83 5.17
C SER A 88 -6.21 -4.10 4.42
N ALA A 89 -6.72 -3.01 5.00
CA ALA A 89 -7.71 -2.15 4.35
C ALA A 89 -7.15 -1.48 3.08
N PHE A 90 -5.90 -1.02 3.12
CA PHE A 90 -5.20 -0.48 1.95
C PHE A 90 -5.07 -1.52 0.83
N VAL A 91 -4.64 -2.74 1.16
CA VAL A 91 -4.49 -3.82 0.17
C VAL A 91 -5.85 -4.19 -0.43
N GLU A 92 -6.89 -4.33 0.40
CA GLU A 92 -8.25 -4.62 -0.09
C GLU A 92 -8.74 -3.56 -1.08
N LYS A 93 -8.44 -2.28 -0.81
CA LYS A 93 -8.80 -1.15 -1.68
C LYS A 93 -8.03 -1.14 -3.01
N PHE A 94 -6.77 -1.58 -3.03
CA PHE A 94 -5.87 -1.42 -4.18
C PHE A 94 -5.42 -2.74 -4.86
N LYS A 95 -5.89 -3.91 -4.40
CA LYS A 95 -5.47 -5.24 -4.91
C LYS A 95 -5.69 -5.47 -6.42
N GLU A 96 -6.61 -4.72 -7.05
CA GLU A 96 -6.88 -4.81 -8.50
C GLU A 96 -6.08 -3.80 -9.33
N VAL A 97 -5.40 -2.84 -8.70
CA VAL A 97 -4.66 -1.77 -9.38
C VAL A 97 -3.27 -2.24 -9.83
N GLY A 98 -2.61 -3.10 -9.03
CA GLY A 98 -1.27 -3.62 -9.30
C GLY A 98 -0.28 -3.31 -8.17
N GLY A 99 0.90 -3.94 -8.22
CA GLY A 99 1.84 -4.03 -7.09
C GLY A 99 2.99 -3.03 -7.05
N GLU A 100 2.97 -1.96 -7.86
CA GLU A 100 4.05 -0.98 -7.90
C GLU A 100 3.77 0.22 -6.99
N ILE A 101 4.63 0.40 -5.99
CA ILE A 101 4.62 1.51 -5.02
C ILE A 101 6.04 1.99 -4.80
#